data_AF-F0LH60-F1
#
_entry.id   AF-F0LH60-F1
#
_cell.length_a   1.000
_cell.length_b   1.000
_cell.length_c   1.000
_cell.angle_alpha   90.00
_cell.angle_beta   90.00
_cell.angle_gamma   90.00
#
_symmetry.space_group_name_H-M   'P 1'
#
loop_
_entity.id
_entity.type
_entity.pdbx_description
1 polymer ?
#
loop_
_entity_poly.entity_id
_entity_poly.type
_entity_poly.pdbx_seq_one_letter_code
_entity_poly.pdbx_strand_id
1 'polypeptide(L)'
;MRLLRFGPSLAFVRSSKLDELELFIENFFDAERMSVNEALKESWEFETIIVPTLSEEWKTYIENPNQEAFLVRMRCDSVLKELFNSKAPVERINLGPHIILFRVPKGAENAETLLASRYNGELVTLIEGIEKGEERDTLLVLTEKKLNTSIGLEDIKASLLFRKDFVAFYKMLSIDLPIIMHKVLPEGWNEITIRLYDNMKRYEENIERLLLVLEDLDLGYAVSEGWDWDYPRPFMRIRVYKIKLITWEDPLRIKFLLKGLEYRGYKRLADIDVFVEGKKLHWVDVAKRHDSKLELAKAAREELERLLSEDVKKKLHKIEAKLLQEGAHQQK
;
A
#
# COMPACT_ATOMS: atom_id res chain seq x y z
N MET A 1 -3.88 4.17 6.03
CA MET A 1 -3.13 2.96 6.42
C MET A 1 -3.89 1.75 5.95
N ARG A 2 -3.33 0.91 5.08
CA ARG A 2 -4.04 -0.24 4.53
C ARG A 2 -3.55 -1.54 5.16
N LEU A 3 -4.47 -2.27 5.80
CA LEU A 3 -4.18 -3.57 6.42
C LEU A 3 -4.35 -4.74 5.47
N LEU A 4 -5.40 -4.72 4.64
CA LEU A 4 -5.73 -5.81 3.73
C LEU A 4 -5.78 -5.30 2.29
N ARG A 5 -5.24 -6.09 1.37
CA ARG A 5 -5.28 -5.88 -0.08
C ARG A 5 -5.52 -7.22 -0.76
N PHE A 6 -6.33 -7.27 -1.80
CA PHE A 6 -6.48 -8.48 -2.59
C PHE A 6 -5.31 -8.63 -3.55
N GLY A 7 -4.84 -9.86 -3.74
CA GLY A 7 -3.85 -10.15 -4.76
C GLY A 7 -4.48 -10.23 -6.16
N PRO A 8 -3.65 -10.52 -7.17
CA PRO A 8 -4.15 -10.87 -8.49
C PRO A 8 -4.93 -12.18 -8.44
N SER A 9 -5.77 -12.37 -9.45
CA SER A 9 -6.31 -13.69 -9.76
C SER A 9 -5.29 -14.48 -10.57
N LEU A 10 -5.14 -15.77 -10.27
CA LEU A 10 -4.27 -16.67 -11.02
C LEU A 10 -5.12 -17.55 -11.93
N ALA A 11 -4.88 -17.49 -13.23
CA ALA A 11 -5.57 -18.29 -14.23
C ALA A 11 -4.57 -19.20 -14.96
N PHE A 12 -4.65 -20.49 -14.71
CA PHE A 12 -3.87 -21.51 -15.41
C PHE A 12 -4.65 -21.92 -16.66
N VAL A 13 -4.20 -21.43 -17.81
CA VAL A 13 -4.92 -21.59 -19.09
C VAL A 13 -4.22 -22.67 -19.90
N ARG A 14 -4.95 -23.75 -20.18
CA ARG A 14 -4.39 -24.96 -20.75
C ARG A 14 -4.69 -25.13 -22.23
N SER A 15 -3.68 -25.52 -22.98
CA SER A 15 -3.79 -25.74 -24.42
C SER A 15 -2.77 -26.77 -24.90
N SER A 16 -3.14 -27.59 -25.89
CA SER A 16 -2.18 -28.37 -26.69
C SER A 16 -1.36 -27.50 -27.66
N LYS A 17 -1.75 -26.24 -27.85
CA LYS A 17 -1.15 -25.30 -28.79
C LYS A 17 -0.65 -24.03 -28.08
N LEU A 18 0.38 -24.18 -27.25
CA LEU A 18 0.91 -23.09 -26.42
C LEU A 18 1.31 -21.86 -27.24
N ASP A 19 2.04 -22.02 -28.34
CA ASP A 19 2.46 -20.88 -29.18
C ASP A 19 1.27 -20.07 -29.71
N GLU A 20 0.19 -20.74 -30.14
CA GLU A 20 -1.04 -20.07 -30.60
C GLU A 20 -1.75 -19.35 -29.45
N LEU A 21 -1.73 -19.93 -28.24
CA LEU A 21 -2.33 -19.36 -27.04
C LEU A 21 -1.56 -18.14 -26.53
N GLU A 22 -0.24 -18.22 -26.42
CA GLU A 22 0.62 -17.12 -25.99
C GLU A 22 0.46 -15.91 -26.92
N LEU A 23 0.54 -16.14 -28.24
CA LEU A 23 0.31 -15.10 -29.24
C LEU A 23 -1.10 -14.51 -29.15
N PHE A 24 -2.11 -15.35 -28.87
CA PHE A 24 -3.46 -14.86 -28.66
C PHE A 24 -3.53 -13.95 -27.42
N ILE A 25 -2.96 -14.38 -26.29
CA ILE A 25 -3.01 -13.62 -25.04
C ILE A 25 -2.32 -12.27 -25.19
N GLU A 26 -1.11 -12.27 -25.76
CA GLU A 26 -0.31 -11.05 -25.97
C GLU A 26 -1.05 -10.05 -26.85
N ASN A 27 -1.57 -10.48 -28.00
CA ASN A 27 -2.20 -9.57 -28.96
C ASN A 27 -3.64 -9.16 -28.59
N PHE A 28 -4.42 -10.08 -28.04
CA PHE A 28 -5.84 -9.81 -27.77
C PHE A 28 -6.03 -8.96 -26.51
N PHE A 29 -5.25 -9.22 -25.47
CA PHE A 29 -5.37 -8.52 -24.19
C PHE A 29 -4.39 -7.35 -24.03
N ASP A 30 -3.49 -7.12 -25.00
CA ASP A 30 -2.35 -6.21 -24.84
C ASP A 30 -1.56 -6.58 -23.55
N ALA A 31 -1.33 -7.89 -23.39
CA ALA A 31 -0.81 -8.45 -22.15
C ALA A 31 0.70 -8.28 -22.05
N GLU A 32 1.19 -7.98 -20.85
CA GLU A 32 2.63 -7.86 -20.59
C GLU A 32 3.23 -9.27 -20.35
N ARG A 33 4.05 -9.77 -21.28
CA ARG A 33 4.79 -11.04 -21.17
C ARG A 33 5.98 -10.87 -20.22
N MET A 34 6.03 -11.67 -19.15
CA MET A 34 7.08 -11.59 -18.12
C MET A 34 7.20 -12.92 -17.34
N SER A 35 8.07 -12.99 -16.34
CA SER A 35 8.11 -14.15 -15.44
C SER A 35 6.96 -14.13 -14.43
N VAL A 36 6.58 -15.30 -13.88
CA VAL A 36 5.61 -15.41 -12.78
C VAL A 36 5.99 -14.52 -11.60
N ASN A 37 7.28 -14.48 -11.23
CA ASN A 37 7.77 -13.63 -10.14
C ASN A 37 7.55 -12.14 -10.43
N GLU A 38 7.89 -11.68 -11.64
CA GLU A 38 7.66 -10.30 -12.06
C GLU A 38 6.16 -9.98 -12.12
N ALA A 39 5.35 -10.89 -12.65
CA ALA A 39 3.90 -10.72 -12.71
C ALA A 39 3.29 -10.57 -11.31
N LEU A 40 3.68 -11.43 -10.36
CA LEU A 40 3.23 -11.32 -8.97
C LEU A 40 3.63 -9.98 -8.33
N LYS A 41 4.84 -9.49 -8.63
CA LYS A 41 5.36 -8.22 -8.10
C LYS A 41 4.67 -6.99 -8.69
N GLU A 42 4.47 -6.96 -10.00
CA GLU A 42 3.90 -5.82 -10.75
C GLU A 42 2.37 -5.81 -10.76
N SER A 43 1.74 -6.93 -10.39
CA SER A 43 0.29 -7.04 -10.31
C SER A 43 -0.32 -6.22 -9.17
N TRP A 44 -1.53 -5.74 -9.43
CA TRP A 44 -2.38 -5.03 -8.49
C TRP A 44 -3.65 -5.82 -8.15
N GLU A 45 -4.51 -5.20 -7.35
CA GLU A 45 -5.78 -5.81 -6.97
C GLU A 45 -6.66 -6.06 -8.18
N PHE A 46 -7.27 -7.25 -8.19
CA PHE A 46 -8.22 -7.64 -9.23
C PHE A 46 -7.64 -7.70 -10.65
N GLU A 47 -6.33 -7.60 -10.82
CA GLU A 47 -5.69 -7.94 -12.10
C GLU A 47 -5.57 -9.46 -12.22
N THR A 48 -5.25 -9.94 -13.42
CA THR A 48 -5.17 -11.37 -13.71
C THR A 48 -3.78 -11.71 -14.21
N ILE A 49 -3.18 -12.72 -13.59
CA ILE A 49 -1.97 -13.36 -14.08
C ILE A 49 -2.41 -14.63 -14.79
N ILE A 50 -2.12 -14.72 -16.09
CA ILE A 50 -2.34 -15.91 -16.88
C ILE A 50 -1.04 -16.70 -16.94
N VAL A 51 -1.11 -17.97 -16.58
CA VAL A 51 0.00 -18.94 -16.72
C VAL A 51 -0.42 -19.96 -17.78
N PRO A 52 0.12 -19.88 -19.01
CA PRO A 52 -0.14 -20.88 -20.03
C PRO A 52 0.51 -22.20 -19.65
N THR A 53 -0.24 -23.30 -19.72
CA THR A 53 0.32 -24.63 -19.46
C THR A 53 -0.23 -25.71 -20.40
N LEU A 54 0.44 -26.87 -20.45
CA LEU A 54 0.04 -27.96 -21.34
C LEU A 54 -1.30 -28.57 -20.92
N SER A 55 -2.07 -29.05 -21.90
CA SER A 55 -3.41 -29.63 -21.67
C SER A 55 -3.42 -30.87 -20.77
N GLU A 56 -2.35 -31.65 -20.80
CA GLU A 56 -2.18 -32.90 -20.05
C GLU A 56 -2.03 -32.67 -18.54
N GLU A 57 -1.54 -31.50 -18.14
CA GLU A 57 -1.35 -31.17 -16.74
C GLU A 57 -2.71 -31.08 -16.05
N TRP A 58 -2.89 -31.72 -14.91
CA TRP A 58 -4.17 -31.70 -14.20
C TRP A 58 -4.22 -30.67 -13.08
N LYS A 59 -3.09 -30.44 -12.40
CA LYS A 59 -3.00 -29.59 -11.21
C LYS A 59 -2.47 -28.20 -11.57
N THR A 60 -2.91 -27.16 -10.86
CA THR A 60 -2.28 -25.84 -10.94
C THR A 60 -0.90 -25.91 -10.30
N TYR A 61 0.16 -25.76 -11.09
CA TYR A 61 1.51 -25.69 -10.55
C TYR A 61 2.35 -24.66 -11.29
N ILE A 62 3.37 -24.14 -10.60
CA ILE A 62 4.35 -23.21 -11.15
C ILE A 62 5.68 -23.95 -11.09
N GLU A 63 6.20 -24.37 -12.24
CA GLU A 63 7.46 -25.14 -12.32
C GLU A 63 8.61 -24.43 -11.60
N ASN A 64 8.70 -23.13 -11.83
CA ASN A 64 9.68 -22.27 -11.19
C ASN A 64 9.22 -20.79 -11.27
N PRO A 65 9.73 -19.90 -10.40
CA PRO A 65 9.35 -18.49 -10.40
C PRO A 65 9.70 -17.72 -11.70
N ASN A 66 10.61 -18.25 -12.52
CA ASN A 66 10.98 -17.68 -13.82
C ASN A 66 10.16 -18.27 -14.98
N GLN A 67 9.21 -19.17 -14.70
CA GLN A 67 8.24 -19.63 -15.69
C GLN A 67 7.53 -18.42 -16.28
N GLU A 68 7.22 -18.51 -17.56
CA GLU A 68 6.54 -17.44 -18.25
C GLU A 68 5.09 -17.27 -17.80
N ALA A 69 4.67 -16.00 -17.70
CA ALA A 69 3.32 -15.59 -17.39
C ALA A 69 2.97 -14.30 -18.13
N PHE A 70 1.68 -14.01 -18.18
CA PHE A 70 1.13 -12.83 -18.81
C PHE A 70 0.34 -12.05 -17.78
N LEU A 71 0.75 -10.80 -17.55
CA LEU A 71 0.00 -9.89 -16.70
C LEU A 71 -1.04 -9.16 -17.54
N VAL A 72 -2.31 -9.40 -17.23
CA VAL A 72 -3.44 -8.75 -17.86
C VAL A 72 -4.08 -7.77 -16.88
N ARG A 73 -4.12 -6.49 -17.25
CA ARG A 73 -4.69 -5.39 -16.47
C ARG A 73 -6.24 -5.39 -16.49
N MET A 74 -6.82 -6.57 -16.32
CA MET A 74 -8.26 -6.82 -16.31
C MET A 74 -8.62 -7.82 -15.20
N ARG A 75 -9.87 -7.73 -14.75
CA ARG A 75 -10.45 -8.69 -13.83
C ARG A 75 -10.59 -10.07 -14.46
N CYS A 76 -10.43 -11.10 -13.62
CA CYS A 76 -10.48 -12.49 -14.07
C CYS A 76 -11.79 -12.84 -14.77
N ASP A 77 -12.93 -12.38 -14.24
CA ASP A 77 -14.23 -12.56 -14.89
C ASP A 77 -14.28 -11.99 -16.33
N SER A 78 -13.64 -10.85 -16.54
CA SER A 78 -13.53 -10.21 -17.84
C SER A 78 -12.59 -10.99 -18.77
N VAL A 79 -11.44 -11.44 -18.27
CA VAL A 79 -10.50 -12.30 -19.00
C VAL A 79 -11.17 -13.59 -19.44
N LEU A 80 -11.84 -14.29 -18.52
CA LEU A 80 -12.55 -15.55 -18.82
C LEU A 80 -13.65 -15.37 -19.86
N LYS A 81 -14.44 -14.29 -19.74
CA LYS A 81 -15.48 -13.93 -20.71
C LYS A 81 -14.89 -13.71 -22.10
N GLU A 82 -13.79 -12.98 -22.21
CA GLU A 82 -13.12 -12.72 -23.49
C GLU A 82 -12.50 -13.99 -24.09
N LEU A 83 -11.83 -14.84 -23.29
CA LEU A 83 -11.30 -16.12 -23.74
C LEU A 83 -12.41 -17.02 -24.31
N PHE A 84 -13.57 -17.06 -23.65
CA PHE A 84 -14.71 -17.85 -24.08
C PHE A 84 -15.34 -17.30 -25.38
N ASN A 85 -15.60 -16.00 -25.45
CA ASN A 85 -16.30 -15.39 -26.58
C ASN A 85 -15.45 -15.29 -27.86
N SER A 86 -14.13 -15.15 -27.70
CA SER A 86 -13.19 -15.05 -28.82
C SER A 86 -12.83 -16.40 -29.46
N LYS A 87 -13.28 -17.52 -28.85
CA LYS A 87 -12.86 -18.88 -29.22
C LYS A 87 -11.33 -19.02 -29.23
N ALA A 88 -10.70 -18.47 -28.19
CA ALA A 88 -9.26 -18.62 -27.96
C ALA A 88 -8.87 -20.12 -28.01
N PRO A 89 -7.60 -20.45 -28.37
CA PRO A 89 -7.11 -21.83 -28.41
C PRO A 89 -6.90 -22.37 -26.98
N VAL A 90 -7.99 -22.45 -26.21
CA VAL A 90 -8.05 -22.84 -24.81
C VAL A 90 -8.89 -24.11 -24.71
N GLU A 91 -8.33 -25.11 -24.05
CA GLU A 91 -9.02 -26.38 -23.79
C GLU A 91 -9.64 -26.41 -22.39
N ARG A 92 -8.95 -25.80 -21.43
CA ARG A 92 -9.37 -25.77 -20.03
C ARG A 92 -8.75 -24.59 -19.31
N ILE A 93 -9.45 -24.10 -18.29
CA ILE A 93 -8.94 -23.09 -17.36
C ILE A 93 -9.14 -23.60 -15.95
N ASN A 94 -8.09 -23.50 -15.14
CA ASN A 94 -8.13 -23.73 -13.70
C ASN A 94 -7.73 -22.43 -13.00
N LEU A 95 -8.46 -22.04 -11.96
CA LEU A 95 -8.11 -20.87 -11.17
C LEU A 95 -7.30 -21.31 -9.95
N GLY A 96 -6.28 -20.53 -9.62
CA GLY A 96 -5.52 -20.72 -8.39
C GLY A 96 -6.27 -20.24 -7.15
N PRO A 97 -5.65 -20.35 -5.96
CA PRO A 97 -6.24 -19.84 -4.73
C PRO A 97 -6.36 -18.32 -4.77
N HIS A 98 -7.35 -17.79 -4.06
CA HIS A 98 -7.52 -16.35 -3.91
C HIS A 98 -6.47 -15.80 -2.95
N ILE A 99 -5.76 -14.76 -3.35
CA ILE A 99 -4.70 -14.16 -2.54
C ILE A 99 -5.24 -12.99 -1.74
N ILE A 100 -4.95 -12.97 -0.43
CA ILE A 100 -5.12 -11.81 0.44
C ILE A 100 -3.75 -11.42 0.96
N LEU A 101 -3.34 -10.18 0.74
CA LEU A 101 -2.16 -9.60 1.37
C LEU A 101 -2.57 -8.93 2.68
N PHE A 102 -1.83 -9.22 3.75
CA PHE A 102 -2.04 -8.65 5.08
C PHE A 102 -0.77 -7.97 5.58
N ARG A 103 -0.87 -6.66 5.77
CA ARG A 103 0.21 -5.85 6.34
C ARG A 103 0.28 -6.02 7.85
N VAL A 104 1.44 -6.42 8.33
CA VAL A 104 1.77 -6.52 9.75
C VAL A 104 2.83 -5.47 10.14
N PRO A 105 2.88 -5.01 11.40
CA PRO A 105 3.94 -4.14 11.90
C PRO A 105 5.32 -4.80 11.81
N LYS A 106 6.38 -3.99 11.81
CA LYS A 106 7.75 -4.52 11.85
C LYS A 106 8.01 -5.25 13.15
N GLY A 107 8.64 -6.43 13.07
CA GLY A 107 8.92 -7.23 14.27
C GLY A 107 7.67 -7.83 14.91
N ALA A 108 6.57 -7.90 14.16
CA ALA A 108 5.38 -8.66 14.50
C ALA A 108 5.69 -10.16 14.56
N GLU A 109 6.30 -10.61 15.66
CA GLU A 109 6.53 -12.03 15.90
C GLU A 109 5.18 -12.73 16.17
N ASN A 110 5.03 -13.95 15.64
CA ASN A 110 3.89 -14.83 15.88
C ASN A 110 2.57 -14.41 15.20
N ALA A 111 2.57 -13.45 14.27
CA ALA A 111 1.37 -13.13 13.50
C ALA A 111 0.90 -14.36 12.71
N GLU A 112 1.84 -15.04 12.04
CA GLU A 112 1.61 -16.29 11.32
C GLU A 112 1.14 -17.41 12.26
N THR A 113 1.77 -17.60 13.42
CA THR A 113 1.39 -18.61 14.41
C THR A 113 -0.02 -18.38 14.96
N LEU A 114 -0.36 -17.12 15.25
CA LEU A 114 -1.68 -16.72 15.71
C LEU A 114 -2.75 -17.02 14.65
N LEU A 115 -2.50 -16.62 13.40
CA LEU A 115 -3.43 -16.82 12.29
C LEU A 115 -3.59 -18.31 11.94
N ALA A 116 -2.49 -19.06 11.91
CA ALA A 116 -2.47 -20.50 11.67
C ALA A 116 -3.31 -21.22 12.73
N SER A 117 -3.09 -20.92 14.01
CA SER A 117 -3.81 -21.55 15.12
C SER A 117 -5.29 -21.16 15.17
N ARG A 118 -5.61 -19.89 14.89
CA ARG A 118 -6.99 -19.37 14.96
C ARG A 118 -7.88 -19.89 13.84
N TYR A 119 -7.34 -20.01 12.63
CA TYR A 119 -8.12 -20.35 11.43
C TYR A 119 -7.78 -21.72 10.82
N ASN A 120 -6.90 -22.49 11.47
CA ASN A 120 -6.40 -23.77 10.98
C ASN A 120 -5.72 -23.65 9.62
N GLY A 121 -4.78 -22.71 9.52
CA GLY A 121 -3.99 -22.44 8.31
C GLY A 121 -2.72 -23.28 8.24
N GLU A 122 -2.36 -23.71 7.04
CA GLU A 122 -1.10 -24.40 6.75
C GLU A 122 -0.02 -23.38 6.39
N LEU A 123 1.11 -23.38 7.10
CA LEU A 123 2.26 -22.55 6.75
C LEU A 123 2.93 -23.10 5.48
N VAL A 124 3.06 -22.24 4.47
CA VAL A 124 3.58 -22.57 3.14
C VAL A 124 4.44 -21.42 2.62
N THR A 125 5.29 -21.69 1.62
CA THR A 125 5.80 -20.60 0.78
C THR A 125 4.70 -20.07 -0.14
N LEU A 126 4.88 -18.89 -0.76
CA LEU A 126 3.88 -18.38 -1.71
C LEU A 126 3.65 -19.36 -2.87
N ILE A 127 4.74 -19.84 -3.48
CA ILE A 127 4.67 -20.76 -4.63
C ILE A 127 4.01 -22.08 -4.21
N GLU A 128 4.45 -22.69 -3.11
CA GLU A 128 3.81 -23.91 -2.59
C GLU A 128 2.32 -23.69 -2.27
N GLY A 129 1.95 -22.51 -1.76
CA GLY A 129 0.58 -22.14 -1.48
C GLY A 129 -0.27 -22.06 -2.74
N ILE A 130 0.27 -21.49 -3.81
CA ILE A 130 -0.37 -21.46 -5.13
C ILE A 130 -0.49 -22.86 -5.72
N GLU A 131 0.54 -23.70 -5.58
CA GLU A 131 0.54 -25.08 -6.08
C GLU A 131 -0.40 -26.00 -5.31
N LYS A 132 -0.55 -25.81 -4.00
CA LYS A 132 -1.39 -26.64 -3.14
C LYS A 132 -2.84 -26.17 -3.11
N GLY A 133 -3.07 -24.87 -3.31
CA GLY A 133 -4.39 -24.24 -3.28
C GLY A 133 -5.11 -24.34 -4.61
N GLU A 134 -6.43 -24.34 -4.56
CA GLU A 134 -7.32 -24.32 -5.72
C GLU A 134 -8.31 -23.15 -5.58
N GLU A 135 -9.26 -22.99 -6.50
CA GLU A 135 -10.13 -21.82 -6.60
C GLU A 135 -11.01 -21.54 -5.37
N ARG A 136 -11.24 -22.55 -4.54
CA ARG A 136 -12.04 -22.45 -3.30
C ARG A 136 -11.20 -22.21 -2.05
N ASP A 137 -9.90 -22.12 -2.20
CA ASP A 137 -8.97 -21.89 -1.12
C ASP A 137 -8.54 -20.42 -1.09
N THR A 138 -8.05 -20.00 0.08
CA THR A 138 -7.52 -18.65 0.29
C THR A 138 -6.08 -18.72 0.75
N LEU A 139 -5.21 -17.99 0.07
CA LEU A 139 -3.81 -17.83 0.43
C LEU A 139 -3.62 -16.45 1.07
N LEU A 140 -3.32 -16.42 2.37
CA LEU A 140 -3.01 -15.20 3.09
C LEU A 140 -1.50 -14.98 3.11
N VAL A 141 -1.06 -13.83 2.64
CA VAL A 141 0.36 -13.47 2.52
C VAL A 141 0.65 -12.33 3.47
N LEU A 142 1.59 -12.53 4.39
CA LEU A 142 1.98 -11.52 5.37
C LEU A 142 3.16 -10.71 4.84
N THR A 143 3.10 -9.39 5.01
CA THR A 143 4.19 -8.48 4.65
C THR A 143 4.29 -7.32 5.64
N GLU A 144 5.50 -6.78 5.83
CA GLU A 144 5.71 -5.52 6.55
C GLU A 144 5.58 -4.29 5.64
N LYS A 145 5.61 -4.52 4.32
CA LYS A 145 5.59 -3.46 3.32
C LYS A 145 4.18 -2.87 3.17
N LYS A 146 4.13 -1.62 2.73
CA LYS A 146 2.87 -0.90 2.52
C LYS A 146 2.11 -1.51 1.35
N LEU A 147 0.82 -1.73 1.53
CA LEU A 147 -0.02 -2.37 0.50
C LEU A 147 -0.40 -1.45 -0.65
N ASN A 148 -0.02 -0.18 -0.61
CA ASN A 148 -0.15 0.71 -1.75
C ASN A 148 1.10 0.71 -2.66
N THR A 149 2.00 -0.26 -2.50
CA THR A 149 3.21 -0.45 -3.32
C THR A 149 3.27 -1.87 -3.90
N SER A 150 4.11 -2.10 -4.90
CA SER A 150 4.38 -3.45 -5.41
C SER A 150 4.92 -4.36 -4.29
N ILE A 151 4.46 -5.61 -4.24
CA ILE A 151 4.87 -6.59 -3.22
C ILE A 151 5.51 -7.75 -3.96
N GLY A 152 6.84 -7.85 -3.91
CA GLY A 152 7.57 -8.97 -4.50
C GLY A 152 7.69 -10.14 -3.53
N LEU A 153 8.21 -11.27 -4.02
CA LEU A 153 8.51 -12.44 -3.18
C LEU A 153 9.46 -12.09 -2.01
N GLU A 154 10.39 -11.16 -2.25
CA GLU A 154 11.34 -10.66 -1.25
C GLU A 154 10.69 -9.92 -0.09
N ASP A 155 9.47 -9.42 -0.27
CA ASP A 155 8.73 -8.64 0.71
C ASP A 155 7.81 -9.51 1.59
N ILE A 156 7.72 -10.81 1.28
CA ILE A 156 6.84 -11.76 1.97
C ILE A 156 7.53 -12.26 3.25
N LYS A 157 6.82 -12.17 4.37
CA LYS A 157 7.28 -12.66 5.68
C LYS A 157 6.80 -14.06 5.97
N ALA A 158 5.56 -14.37 5.59
CA ALA A 158 4.97 -15.69 5.72
C ALA A 158 3.81 -15.82 4.75
N SER A 159 3.42 -17.05 4.41
CA SER A 159 2.18 -17.34 3.69
C SER A 159 1.43 -18.49 4.35
N LEU A 160 0.11 -18.39 4.39
CA LEU A 160 -0.77 -19.35 5.02
C LEU A 160 -1.87 -19.76 4.04
N LEU A 161 -1.95 -21.05 3.74
CA LEU A 161 -3.03 -21.61 2.93
C LEU A 161 -4.19 -22.04 3.83
N PHE A 162 -5.39 -21.58 3.49
CA PHE A 162 -6.62 -21.95 4.17
C PHE A 162 -7.56 -22.68 3.21
N ARG A 163 -8.02 -23.86 3.64
CA ARG A 163 -9.05 -24.64 2.93
C ARG A 163 -10.45 -24.06 3.16
N LYS A 164 -10.61 -22.78 2.81
CA LYS A 164 -11.80 -21.95 3.05
C LYS A 164 -12.00 -21.00 1.88
N ASP A 165 -13.27 -20.86 1.50
CA ASP A 165 -13.70 -19.90 0.49
C ASP A 165 -13.28 -18.46 0.88
N PHE A 166 -12.87 -17.71 -0.15
CA PHE A 166 -12.37 -16.34 -0.04
C PHE A 166 -13.34 -15.41 0.67
N VAL A 167 -14.61 -15.41 0.27
CA VAL A 167 -15.61 -14.48 0.80
C VAL A 167 -15.85 -14.76 2.29
N ALA A 168 -16.00 -16.04 2.63
CA ALA A 168 -16.17 -16.46 4.01
C ALA A 168 -14.94 -16.12 4.87
N PHE A 169 -13.73 -16.43 4.38
CA PHE A 169 -12.49 -16.17 5.09
C PHE A 169 -12.24 -14.67 5.28
N TYR A 170 -12.39 -13.87 4.22
CA TYR A 170 -12.22 -12.42 4.27
C TYR A 170 -13.18 -11.77 5.28
N LYS A 171 -14.45 -12.20 5.32
CA LYS A 171 -15.43 -11.69 6.28
C LYS A 171 -15.00 -11.99 7.73
N MET A 172 -14.57 -13.23 8.00
CA MET A 172 -14.08 -13.62 9.32
C MET A 172 -12.83 -12.83 9.73
N LEU A 173 -11.84 -12.76 8.83
CA LEU A 173 -10.59 -12.04 9.03
C LEU A 173 -10.85 -10.55 9.31
N SER A 174 -11.76 -9.93 8.56
CA SER A 174 -12.09 -8.51 8.71
C SER A 174 -12.73 -8.18 10.07
N ILE A 175 -13.61 -9.07 10.57
CA ILE A 175 -14.23 -8.91 11.89
C ILE A 175 -13.19 -9.05 13.01
N ASP A 176 -12.28 -10.02 12.86
CA ASP A 176 -11.25 -10.32 13.86
C ASP A 176 -10.03 -9.39 13.78
N LEU A 177 -9.93 -8.56 12.74
CA LEU A 177 -8.75 -7.73 12.47
C LEU A 177 -8.34 -6.87 13.69
N PRO A 178 -9.24 -6.19 14.42
CA PRO A 178 -8.86 -5.45 15.62
C PRO A 178 -8.26 -6.35 16.72
N ILE A 179 -8.78 -7.56 16.89
CA ILE A 179 -8.30 -8.53 17.88
C ILE A 179 -6.93 -9.06 17.49
N ILE A 180 -6.74 -9.39 16.20
CA ILE A 180 -5.45 -9.83 15.66
C ILE A 180 -4.43 -8.72 15.85
N MET A 181 -4.74 -7.49 15.46
CA MET A 181 -3.84 -6.35 15.59
C MET A 181 -3.47 -6.06 17.05
N HIS A 182 -4.42 -6.16 17.99
CA HIS A 182 -4.12 -6.00 19.41
C HIS A 182 -3.11 -7.02 19.94
N LYS A 183 -3.13 -8.26 19.43
CA LYS A 183 -2.19 -9.31 19.84
C LYS A 183 -0.82 -9.16 19.17
N VAL A 184 -0.80 -8.76 17.91
CA VAL A 184 0.41 -8.63 17.10
C VAL A 184 1.16 -7.33 17.41
N LEU A 185 0.45 -6.32 17.92
CA LEU A 185 1.01 -5.02 18.31
C LEU A 185 0.72 -4.76 19.80
N PRO A 186 1.45 -5.40 20.73
CA PRO A 186 1.16 -5.30 22.17
C PRO A 186 1.41 -3.90 22.74
N GLU A 187 2.37 -3.15 22.18
CA GLU A 187 2.59 -1.74 22.54
C GLU A 187 1.42 -0.83 22.12
N GLY A 188 0.54 -1.34 21.25
CA GLY A 188 -0.64 -0.65 20.80
C GLY A 188 -0.37 0.38 19.71
N TRP A 189 -1.41 1.16 19.42
CA TRP A 189 -1.40 2.18 18.39
C TRP A 189 -1.03 3.53 18.99
N ASN A 190 -0.22 4.31 18.27
CA ASN A 190 0.03 5.71 18.56
C ASN A 190 -1.18 6.56 18.12
N GLU A 191 -1.73 7.35 19.05
CA GLU A 191 -2.62 8.46 18.71
C GLU A 191 -1.81 9.74 18.54
N ILE A 192 -1.77 10.23 17.30
CA ILE A 192 -1.02 11.42 16.93
C ILE A 192 -2.01 12.51 16.50
N THR A 193 -1.77 13.74 16.96
CA THR A 193 -2.47 14.92 16.44
C THR A 193 -1.51 15.75 15.60
N ILE A 194 -1.84 15.95 14.32
CA ILE A 194 -1.13 16.85 13.42
C ILE A 194 -1.87 18.18 13.40
N ARG A 195 -1.15 19.30 13.58
CA ARG A 195 -1.68 20.66 13.46
C ARG A 195 -0.96 21.39 12.34
N LEU A 196 -1.73 21.94 11.43
CA LEU A 196 -1.25 22.73 10.30
C LEU A 196 -1.57 24.21 10.56
N TYR A 197 -0.52 25.04 10.52
CA TYR A 197 -0.62 26.49 10.63
C TYR A 197 -0.19 27.10 9.31
N ASP A 198 -1.00 28.00 8.79
CA ASP A 198 -0.72 28.69 7.55
C ASP A 198 -0.89 30.21 7.70
N ASN A 199 0.24 30.90 7.59
CA ASN A 199 0.32 32.36 7.67
C ASN A 199 -0.14 33.04 6.37
N MET A 200 -0.10 32.34 5.24
CA MET A 200 -0.50 32.84 3.91
C MET A 200 -2.00 32.63 3.62
N LYS A 201 -2.75 32.01 4.56
CA LYS A 201 -4.19 31.72 4.44
C LYS A 201 -4.57 30.85 3.22
N ARG A 202 -3.65 30.01 2.77
CA ARG A 202 -3.78 29.00 1.71
C ARG A 202 -4.00 27.61 2.30
N TYR A 203 -4.95 27.53 3.23
CA TYR A 203 -5.18 26.31 3.99
C TYR A 203 -5.63 25.17 3.08
N GLU A 204 -6.44 25.43 2.06
CA GLU A 204 -6.94 24.37 1.17
C GLU A 204 -5.78 23.62 0.50
N GLU A 205 -4.83 24.34 -0.11
CA GLU A 205 -3.66 23.73 -0.75
C GLU A 205 -2.73 23.06 0.27
N ASN A 206 -2.56 23.67 1.44
CA ASN A 206 -1.72 23.13 2.51
C ASN A 206 -2.33 21.88 3.18
N ILE A 207 -3.65 21.77 3.23
CA ILE A 207 -4.38 20.59 3.69
C ILE A 207 -4.30 19.50 2.63
N GLU A 208 -4.58 19.83 1.37
CA GLU A 208 -4.56 18.87 0.26
C GLU A 208 -3.20 18.15 0.17
N ARG A 209 -2.10 18.90 0.17
CA ARG A 209 -0.76 18.30 0.12
C ARG A 209 -0.39 17.47 1.35
N LEU A 210 -0.89 17.86 2.53
CA LEU A 210 -0.67 17.09 3.76
C LEU A 210 -1.39 15.75 3.68
N LEU A 211 -2.67 15.76 3.31
CA LEU A 211 -3.48 14.54 3.16
C LEU A 211 -2.92 13.63 2.06
N LEU A 212 -2.55 14.19 0.90
CA LEU A 212 -1.92 13.42 -0.19
C LEU A 212 -0.69 12.65 0.30
N VAL A 213 0.18 13.29 1.07
CA VAL A 213 1.38 12.65 1.63
C VAL A 213 1.03 11.61 2.69
N LEU A 214 0.10 11.90 3.60
CA LEU A 214 -0.30 10.94 4.64
C LEU A 214 -0.87 9.66 4.05
N GLU A 215 -1.69 9.78 3.01
CA GLU A 215 -2.32 8.66 2.30
C GLU A 215 -1.32 7.88 1.43
N ASP A 216 -0.52 8.56 0.61
CA ASP A 216 0.46 7.90 -0.27
C ASP A 216 1.58 7.20 0.51
N LEU A 217 2.02 7.79 1.63
CA LEU A 217 2.98 7.14 2.51
C LEU A 217 2.31 6.17 3.48
N ASP A 218 0.99 6.00 3.43
CA ASP A 218 0.23 5.07 4.25
C ASP A 218 0.57 5.20 5.77
N LEU A 219 0.73 6.44 6.24
CA LEU A 219 1.32 6.76 7.56
C LEU A 219 0.39 6.53 8.75
N GLY A 220 -0.90 6.27 8.51
CA GLY A 220 -1.89 6.02 9.56
C GLY A 220 -3.31 6.10 9.04
N TYR A 221 -4.28 5.94 9.93
CA TYR A 221 -5.70 6.20 9.68
C TYR A 221 -6.07 7.59 10.19
N ALA A 222 -6.52 8.48 9.29
CA ALA A 222 -7.13 9.72 9.71
C ALA A 222 -8.52 9.43 10.31
N VAL A 223 -8.64 9.56 11.64
CA VAL A 223 -9.89 9.24 12.36
C VAL A 223 -10.74 10.47 12.68
N SER A 224 -10.14 11.65 12.58
CA SER A 224 -10.84 12.91 12.73
C SER A 224 -10.04 14.01 12.05
N GLU A 225 -10.72 14.89 11.33
CA GLU A 225 -10.14 16.10 10.78
C GLU A 225 -11.08 17.29 11.01
N GLY A 226 -10.52 18.50 11.05
CA GLY A 226 -11.32 19.70 11.11
C GLY A 226 -10.57 20.93 11.58
N TRP A 227 -11.32 22.03 11.64
CA TRP A 227 -10.84 23.30 12.15
C TRP A 227 -10.78 23.30 13.67
N ASP A 228 -9.70 23.80 14.22
CA ASP A 228 -9.51 24.01 15.65
C ASP A 228 -8.94 25.43 15.88
N TRP A 229 -8.87 25.83 17.14
CA TRP A 229 -8.25 27.09 17.56
C TRP A 229 -7.08 26.80 18.47
N ASP A 230 -5.95 27.43 18.18
CA ASP A 230 -4.77 27.35 19.03
C ASP A 230 -4.43 28.70 19.64
N TYR A 231 -3.82 28.64 20.82
CA TYR A 231 -3.45 29.81 21.63
C TYR A 231 -1.97 29.77 21.97
N PRO A 232 -1.08 30.01 20.97
CA PRO A 232 0.37 29.97 21.20
C PRO A 232 0.85 31.02 22.22
N ARG A 233 0.06 32.07 22.46
CA ARG A 233 0.25 33.06 23.53
C ARG A 233 -1.12 33.45 24.12
N PRO A 234 -1.17 33.93 25.37
CA PRO A 234 -2.40 34.51 25.94
C PRO A 234 -3.02 35.52 24.97
N PHE A 235 -4.33 35.42 24.74
CA PHE A 235 -5.13 36.28 23.85
C PHE A 235 -4.79 36.22 22.35
N MET A 236 -3.84 35.39 21.92
CA MET A 236 -3.50 35.21 20.52
C MET A 236 -4.21 33.96 19.99
N ARG A 237 -5.38 34.13 19.38
CA ARG A 237 -6.17 33.05 18.80
C ARG A 237 -5.82 32.85 17.33
N ILE A 238 -5.29 31.68 16.98
CA ILE A 238 -4.96 31.31 15.61
C ILE A 238 -5.84 30.14 15.17
N ARG A 239 -6.39 30.25 13.97
CA ARG A 239 -7.12 29.13 13.34
C ARG A 239 -6.11 28.10 12.87
N VAL A 240 -6.34 26.83 13.18
CA VAL A 240 -5.46 25.73 12.75
C VAL A 240 -6.31 24.63 12.13
N TYR A 241 -5.73 23.90 11.18
CA TYR A 241 -6.32 22.65 10.74
C TYR A 241 -5.71 21.50 11.53
N LYS A 242 -6.55 20.58 12.00
CA LYS A 242 -6.16 19.50 12.89
C LYS A 242 -6.56 18.17 12.29
N ILE A 243 -5.64 17.21 12.34
CA ILE A 243 -5.87 15.82 11.93
C ILE A 243 -5.47 14.93 13.09
N LYS A 244 -6.37 14.03 13.52
CA LYS A 244 -6.04 12.91 14.41
C LYS A 244 -5.73 11.69 13.56
N LEU A 245 -4.56 11.13 13.79
CA LEU A 245 -4.02 9.98 13.08
C LEU A 245 -3.80 8.84 14.07
N ILE A 246 -4.34 7.66 13.78
CA ILE A 246 -4.01 6.41 14.49
C ILE A 246 -3.00 5.63 13.66
N THR A 247 -1.87 5.27 14.24
CA THR A 247 -0.77 4.64 13.50
C THR A 247 0.10 3.77 14.40
N TRP A 248 0.79 2.79 13.84
CA TRP A 248 1.88 2.09 14.54
C TRP A 248 3.27 2.60 14.09
N GLU A 249 3.32 3.54 13.16
CA GLU A 249 4.58 4.18 12.77
C GLU A 249 5.11 5.02 13.94
N ASP A 250 6.44 5.12 14.03
CA ASP A 250 7.10 5.95 15.02
C ASP A 250 6.67 7.43 14.85
N PRO A 251 6.12 8.09 15.88
CA PRO A 251 5.74 9.50 15.80
C PRO A 251 6.89 10.42 15.40
N LEU A 252 8.13 10.12 15.78
CA LEU A 252 9.31 10.88 15.37
C LEU A 252 9.57 10.74 13.86
N ARG A 253 9.33 9.55 13.30
CA ARG A 253 9.42 9.32 11.86
C ARG A 253 8.40 10.14 11.08
N ILE A 254 7.16 10.20 11.57
CA ILE A 254 6.11 11.04 10.97
C ILE A 254 6.50 12.52 11.06
N LYS A 255 6.94 12.99 12.23
CA LYS A 255 7.40 14.38 12.41
C LYS A 255 8.53 14.73 11.44
N PHE A 256 9.50 13.83 11.28
CA PHE A 256 10.60 14.02 10.33
C PHE A 256 10.09 14.18 8.91
N LEU A 257 9.26 13.25 8.40
CA LEU A 257 8.75 13.32 7.02
C LEU A 257 7.93 14.59 6.77
N LEU A 258 7.08 14.99 7.73
CA LEU A 258 6.27 16.20 7.62
C LEU A 258 7.11 17.49 7.61
N LYS A 259 8.37 17.48 8.10
CA LYS A 259 9.28 18.62 7.89
C LYS A 259 9.59 18.87 6.42
N GLY A 260 9.59 17.84 5.58
CA GLY A 260 9.75 17.96 4.13
C GLY A 260 8.62 18.73 3.44
N LEU A 261 7.50 18.93 4.13
CA LEU A 261 6.37 19.72 3.65
C LEU A 261 6.40 21.18 4.15
N GLU A 262 7.23 21.55 5.12
CA GLU A 262 7.19 22.92 5.65
C GLU A 262 7.83 23.94 4.70
N TYR A 263 8.80 23.52 3.88
CA TYR A 263 9.61 24.41 3.05
C TYR A 263 9.73 23.94 1.60
N ARG A 264 9.88 24.91 0.69
CA ARG A 264 10.36 24.70 -0.69
C ARG A 264 11.49 25.69 -0.95
N GLY A 265 12.71 25.18 -1.05
CA GLY A 265 13.91 26.02 -0.96
C GLY A 265 13.96 26.76 0.38
N TYR A 266 14.10 28.09 0.35
CA TYR A 266 14.08 28.93 1.55
C TYR A 266 12.68 29.43 1.94
N LYS A 267 11.65 29.22 1.10
CA LYS A 267 10.30 29.71 1.36
C LYS A 267 9.52 28.69 2.18
N ARG A 268 9.04 29.14 3.35
CA ARG A 268 8.14 28.35 4.21
C ARG A 268 6.72 28.38 3.63
N LEU A 269 6.13 27.20 3.42
CA LEU A 269 4.77 27.04 2.91
C LEU A 269 3.75 26.90 4.04
N ALA A 270 4.11 26.21 5.13
CA ALA A 270 3.29 26.08 6.34
C ALA A 270 4.15 25.69 7.56
N ASP A 271 3.55 25.71 8.76
CA ASP A 271 4.07 25.04 9.94
C ASP A 271 3.28 23.75 10.19
N ILE A 272 3.96 22.63 10.42
CA ILE A 272 3.32 21.34 10.65
C ILE A 272 3.83 20.77 11.97
N ASP A 273 2.96 20.81 12.97
CA ASP A 273 3.24 20.28 14.29
C ASP A 273 2.61 18.91 14.50
N VAL A 274 3.32 18.09 15.27
CA VAL A 274 2.91 16.72 15.59
C VAL A 274 2.90 16.61 17.10
N PHE A 275 1.81 16.09 17.63
CA PHE A 275 1.58 15.93 19.06
C PHE A 275 1.28 14.47 19.36
N VAL A 276 1.85 13.96 20.45
CA VAL A 276 1.56 12.63 21.01
C VAL A 276 1.03 12.86 22.41
N GLU A 277 -0.15 12.33 22.72
CA GLU A 277 -0.80 12.51 24.04
C GLU A 277 -0.87 13.99 24.50
N GLY A 278 -1.12 14.90 23.56
CA GLY A 278 -1.20 16.34 23.82
C GLY A 278 0.16 17.05 23.97
N LYS A 279 1.28 16.34 23.93
CA LYS A 279 2.64 16.91 23.98
C LYS A 279 3.20 17.10 22.57
N LYS A 280 3.69 18.30 22.27
CA LYS A 280 4.31 18.62 20.98
C LYS A 280 5.67 17.92 20.85
N LEU A 281 5.89 17.22 19.75
CA LEU A 281 7.21 16.71 19.38
C LEU A 281 8.08 17.87 18.87
N HIS A 282 9.23 18.08 19.51
CA HIS A 282 10.13 19.15 19.16
C HIS A 282 10.96 18.78 17.93
N TRP A 283 11.28 19.78 17.11
CA TRP A 283 12.13 19.55 15.94
C TRP A 283 13.53 19.04 16.31
N VAL A 284 14.01 19.36 17.53
CA VAL A 284 15.29 18.89 18.06
C VAL A 284 15.32 17.37 18.20
N ASP A 285 14.17 16.76 18.49
CA ASP A 285 14.06 15.31 18.69
C ASP A 285 14.36 14.52 17.39
N VAL A 286 14.10 15.17 16.24
CA VAL A 286 14.36 14.62 14.89
C VAL A 286 15.62 15.20 14.22
N ALA A 287 16.27 16.18 14.83
CA ALA A 287 17.41 16.91 14.25
C ALA A 287 18.79 16.30 14.59
N LYS A 288 18.84 15.08 15.14
CA LYS A 288 20.06 14.44 15.71
C LYS A 288 21.30 14.42 14.79
N ARG A 289 21.14 14.71 13.48
CA ARG A 289 22.21 14.73 12.47
C ARG A 289 22.22 16.00 11.60
N HIS A 290 21.52 17.07 12.00
CA HIS A 290 21.34 18.27 11.19
C HIS A 290 21.57 19.53 12.02
N ASP A 291 22.39 20.45 11.49
CA ASP A 291 22.84 21.63 12.23
C ASP A 291 21.81 22.78 12.15
N SER A 292 20.87 22.71 11.22
CA SER A 292 19.80 23.70 11.07
C SER A 292 18.43 23.12 10.70
N LYS A 293 17.37 23.90 10.96
CA LYS A 293 16.00 23.55 10.55
C LYS A 293 15.84 23.42 9.03
N LEU A 294 16.58 24.21 8.25
CA LEU A 294 16.53 24.17 6.79
C LEU A 294 17.22 22.92 6.25
N GLU A 295 18.36 22.53 6.82
CA GLU A 295 19.01 21.27 6.47
C GLU A 295 18.13 20.06 6.80
N LEU A 296 17.52 20.05 7.99
CA LEU A 296 16.55 19.03 8.37
C LEU A 296 15.38 18.98 7.38
N ALA A 297 14.80 20.13 7.02
CA ALA A 297 13.69 20.19 6.07
C ALA A 297 14.10 19.72 4.67
N LYS A 298 15.33 20.03 4.23
CA LYS A 298 15.87 19.57 2.95
C LYS A 298 16.08 18.05 2.95
N ALA A 299 16.71 17.49 3.99
CA ALA A 299 16.91 16.05 4.12
C ALA A 299 15.57 15.30 4.21
N ALA A 300 14.63 15.83 4.99
CA ALA A 300 13.27 15.31 5.06
C ALA A 300 12.56 15.37 3.70
N ARG A 301 12.77 16.45 2.93
CA ARG A 301 12.20 16.58 1.59
C ARG A 301 12.77 15.57 0.62
N GLU A 302 14.09 15.39 0.59
CA GLU A 302 14.75 14.41 -0.27
C GLU A 302 14.24 12.99 0.02
N GLU A 303 14.10 12.65 1.31
CA GLU A 303 13.57 11.35 1.69
C GLU A 303 12.07 11.21 1.37
N LEU A 304 11.27 12.24 1.64
CA LEU A 304 9.85 12.28 1.27
C LEU A 304 9.69 12.02 -0.24
N GLU A 305 10.41 12.76 -1.08
CA GLU A 305 10.37 12.63 -2.55
C GLU A 305 10.85 11.27 -3.02
N ARG A 306 11.75 10.60 -2.30
CA ARG A 306 12.15 9.23 -2.65
C ARG A 306 11.04 8.21 -2.36
N LEU A 307 10.25 8.44 -1.31
CA LEU A 307 9.24 7.51 -0.83
C LEU A 307 7.87 7.67 -1.50
N LEU A 308 7.55 8.87 -1.99
CA LEU A 308 6.27 9.13 -2.66
C LEU A 308 6.19 8.43 -4.02
N SER A 309 4.97 8.06 -4.41
CA SER A 309 4.68 7.62 -5.78
C SER A 309 4.86 8.76 -6.79
N GLU A 310 5.23 8.44 -8.04
CA GLU A 310 5.44 9.45 -9.09
C GLU A 310 4.18 10.30 -9.35
N ASP A 311 2.99 9.70 -9.26
CA ASP A 311 1.74 10.42 -9.45
C ASP A 311 1.48 11.44 -8.32
N VAL A 312 1.79 11.06 -7.08
CA VAL A 312 1.65 11.96 -5.93
C VAL A 312 2.72 13.03 -5.94
N LYS A 313 3.97 12.75 -6.36
CA LYS A 313 4.99 13.79 -6.58
C LYS A 313 4.53 14.84 -7.57
N LYS A 314 4.01 14.41 -8.74
CA LYS A 314 3.49 15.32 -9.77
C LYS A 314 2.36 16.21 -9.24
N LYS A 315 1.40 15.62 -8.51
CA LYS A 315 0.30 16.37 -7.87
C LYS A 315 0.82 17.34 -6.81
N LEU A 316 1.71 16.88 -5.93
CA LEU A 316 2.33 17.69 -4.87
C LEU A 316 3.05 18.90 -5.46
N HIS A 317 3.89 18.71 -6.48
CA HIS A 317 4.63 19.80 -7.12
C HIS A 317 3.69 20.80 -7.80
N LYS A 318 2.59 20.34 -8.40
CA LYS A 318 1.57 21.22 -9.00
C LYS A 318 0.91 22.12 -7.95
N ILE A 319 0.60 21.58 -6.78
CA ILE A 319 0.02 22.35 -5.67
C ILE A 319 1.05 23.36 -5.14
N GLU A 320 2.29 22.92 -4.93
CA GLU A 320 3.37 23.79 -4.46
C GLU A 320 3.70 24.92 -5.44
N ALA A 321 3.65 24.66 -6.75
CA ALA A 321 3.83 25.69 -7.77
C ALA A 321 2.78 26.81 -7.65
N LYS A 322 1.51 26.46 -7.39
CA LYS A 322 0.45 27.46 -7.14
C LYS A 322 0.74 28.31 -5.90
N LEU A 323 1.13 27.67 -4.79
CA LEU A 323 1.53 28.34 -3.55
C LEU A 323 2.73 29.29 -3.74
N LEU A 324 3.63 28.96 -4.66
CA LEU A 324 4.79 29.79 -4.97
C LEU A 324 4.46 30.98 -5.88
N GLN A 325 3.66 30.77 -6.93
CA GLN A 325 3.30 31.80 -7.93
C GLN A 325 2.48 32.94 -7.33
N GLU A 326 1.49 32.64 -6.47
CA GLU A 326 0.58 33.66 -5.94
C GLU A 326 1.12 34.35 -4.69
N GLY A 327 2.10 33.76 -4.01
CA GLY A 327 2.82 34.43 -2.91
C GLY A 327 3.69 35.61 -3.37
N ALA A 328 3.98 35.73 -4.67
CA ALA A 328 4.69 36.87 -5.24
C ALA A 328 3.77 38.09 -5.49
N HIS A 329 2.46 37.88 -5.57
CA HIS A 329 1.49 38.97 -5.80
C HIS A 329 1.06 39.69 -4.51
N GLN A 330 1.22 39.08 -3.34
CA GLN A 330 0.87 39.69 -2.05
C GLN A 330 2.05 40.45 -1.38
N GLN A 331 3.23 40.48 -2.00
CA GLN A 331 4.41 41.24 -1.55
C GLN A 331 4.68 42.50 -2.38
N LYS A 332 3.78 42.89 -3.29
CA LYS A 332 3.86 44.14 -4.06
C LYS A 332 2.93 45.20 -3.51
#